data_AF-A0A2L2YXS4-F1
#
_entry.id   AF-A0A2L2YXS4-F1
#
_cell.length_a   1.000
_cell.length_b   1.000
_cell.length_c   1.000
_cell.angle_alpha   90.00
_cell.angle_beta   90.00
_cell.angle_gamma   90.00
#
_symmetry.space_group_name_H-M   'P 1'
#
loop_
_entity.id
_entity.type
_entity.pdbx_description
1 polymer ?
#
loop_
_entity_poly.entity_id
_entity_poly.type
_entity_poly.pdbx_seq_one_letter_code
_entity_poly.pdbx_strand_id
1 'polypeptide(L)'
;GWWERLIGLVNNCLRKSLGRALLDKENLSTVLVGIEAALNSRPIVYEEGDEDDTEALTPAHFLTGRKLTSIPTNLNMCVKNE
;
A
#
# COMPACT_ATOMS: atom_id res chain seq x y z
N GLY A 1 7.37 -19.21 9.39
CA GLY A 1 7.44 -18.96 7.95
C GLY A 1 7.23 -17.48 7.62
N TRP A 2 6.97 -17.17 6.35
CA TRP A 2 6.74 -15.79 5.90
C TRP A 2 5.38 -15.25 6.33
N TRP A 3 4.35 -16.11 6.34
CA TRP A 3 3.01 -15.79 6.82
C TRP A 3 2.99 -15.34 8.28
N GLU A 4 3.67 -16.07 9.16
CA GLU A 4 3.72 -15.75 10.59
C GLU A 4 4.44 -14.42 10.84
N ARG A 5 5.45 -14.08 10.01
CA ARG A 5 6.09 -12.76 10.05
C ARG A 5 5.13 -11.65 9.64
N LEU A 6 4.32 -11.87 8.60
CA LEU A 6 3.31 -10.91 8.14
C LEU A 6 2.26 -10.66 9.25
N ILE A 7 1.75 -11.72 9.85
CA ILE A 7 0.81 -11.63 10.99
C ILE A 7 1.45 -10.87 12.16
N GLY A 8 2.72 -11.14 12.46
CA GLY A 8 3.48 -10.42 13.48
C GLY A 8 3.60 -8.92 13.21
N LEU A 9 3.82 -8.53 11.95
CA LEU A 9 3.86 -7.12 11.54
C LEU A 9 2.53 -6.42 11.78
N VAL A 10 1.42 -7.01 11.32
CA VAL A 10 0.07 -6.44 11.50
C VAL A 10 -0.25 -6.28 12.99
N ASN A 11 0.01 -7.31 13.79
CA ASN A 11 -0.21 -7.26 15.23
C ASN A 11 0.63 -6.19 15.93
N ASN A 12 1.88 -6.00 15.51
CA ASN A 12 2.75 -4.96 16.05
C ASN A 12 2.24 -3.55 15.69
N CYS A 13 1.80 -3.35 14.44
CA CYS A 13 1.18 -2.10 14.01
C CYS A 13 -0.08 -1.81 14.82
N LEU A 14 -0.98 -2.78 14.99
CA LEU A 14 -2.18 -2.63 15.82
C LEU A 14 -1.86 -2.23 17.26
N ARG A 15 -0.89 -2.92 17.90
CA ARG A 15 -0.46 -2.59 19.27
C ARG A 15 0.09 -1.17 19.39
N LYS A 16 0.86 -0.71 18.39
CA LYS A 16 1.42 0.64 18.36
C LYS A 16 0.37 1.71 18.10
N SER A 17 -0.58 1.45 17.19
CA SER A 17 -1.63 2.40 16.83
C SER A 17 -2.70 2.53 17.90
N LEU A 18 -3.08 1.43 18.55
CA LEU A 18 -4.21 1.39 19.50
C LEU A 18 -3.78 1.53 20.96
N GLY A 19 -2.58 1.05 21.31
CA GLY A 19 -2.12 0.99 22.70
C GLY A 19 -3.11 0.20 23.58
N ARG A 20 -3.86 0.91 24.43
CA ARG A 20 -4.89 0.34 25.34
C ARG A 20 -6.32 0.67 24.91
N ALA A 21 -6.52 1.33 23.77
CA ALA A 21 -7.84 1.70 23.28
C ALA A 21 -8.65 0.46 22.87
N LEU A 22 -9.95 0.49 23.14
CA LEU A 22 -10.92 -0.49 22.64
C LEU A 22 -11.73 0.20 21.54
N LEU A 23 -11.76 -0.41 20.36
CA LEU A 23 -12.49 0.10 19.22
C LEU A 23 -13.70 -0.78 18.95
N ASP A 24 -14.76 -0.15 18.45
CA ASP A 24 -15.84 -0.86 17.79
C ASP A 24 -15.39 -1.37 16.40
N LYS A 25 -16.27 -2.13 15.76
CA LYS A 25 -15.97 -2.79 14.49
C LYS A 25 -15.55 -1.81 13.40
N GLU A 26 -16.24 -0.67 13.29
CA GLU A 26 -15.99 0.32 12.24
C GLU A 26 -14.63 0.98 12.42
N ASN A 27 -14.32 1.47 13.62
CA ASN A 27 -13.03 2.10 13.88
C ASN A 27 -11.88 1.10 13.75
N LEU A 28 -12.07 -0.16 14.18
CA LEU A 28 -11.06 -1.21 13.97
C LEU A 28 -10.83 -1.45 12.47
N SER A 29 -11.89 -1.49 11.65
CA SER A 29 -11.78 -1.63 10.20
C SER A 29 -10.97 -0.50 9.58
N THR A 30 -11.23 0.74 9.99
CA THR A 30 -10.50 1.91 9.50
C THR A 30 -9.01 1.84 9.86
N VAL A 31 -8.68 1.43 11.09
CA VAL A 31 -7.29 1.25 11.51
C VAL A 31 -6.61 0.14 10.70
N LEU A 32 -7.29 -0.98 10.45
CA LEU A 32 -6.77 -2.06 9.65
C LEU A 32 -6.47 -1.63 8.21
N VAL A 33 -7.35 -0.83 7.58
CA VAL A 33 -7.11 -0.25 6.25
C VAL A 33 -5.87 0.64 6.24
N GLY A 34 -5.69 1.46 7.28
CA GLY A 34 -4.48 2.29 7.41
C GLY A 34 -3.20 1.45 7.55
N ILE A 35 -3.24 0.37 8.34
CA ILE A 35 -2.12 -0.55 8.50
C ILE A 35 -1.83 -1.29 7.19
N GLU A 36 -2.84 -1.77 6.49
CA GLU A 36 -2.72 -2.40 5.18
C GLU A 36 -2.03 -1.45 4.18
N ALA A 37 -2.50 -0.21 4.08
CA ALA A 37 -1.90 0.80 3.21
C ALA A 37 -0.43 1.04 3.57
N ALA A 38 -0.10 1.15 4.86
CA ALA A 38 1.28 1.34 5.31
C ALA A 38 2.19 0.14 4.99
N LEU A 39 1.68 -1.09 5.13
CA LEU A 39 2.44 -2.29 4.80
C LEU A 39 2.63 -2.44 3.28
N ASN A 40 1.60 -2.14 2.49
CA ASN A 40 1.62 -2.25 1.04
C ASN A 40 2.46 -1.16 0.37
N SER A 41 2.61 0.00 1.00
CA SER A 41 3.47 1.10 0.52
C SER A 41 4.91 1.01 1.01
N ARG A 42 5.26 0.02 1.85
CA ARG A 42 6.62 -0.07 2.41
C ARG A 42 7.62 -0.50 1.34
N PRO A 43 8.73 0.22 1.12
CA PRO A 43 9.80 -0.17 0.20
C PRO A 43 10.35 -1.57 0.50
N ILE A 44 10.48 -2.40 -0.54
CA ILE A 44 11.19 -3.70 -0.51
C ILE A 44 12.62 -3.48 -1.01
N VAL A 45 12.76 -2.80 -2.15
CA VAL A 45 14.04 -2.42 -2.78
C VAL A 45 13.87 -1.03 -3.34
N TYR A 46 14.86 -0.16 -3.12
CA TYR A 46 14.97 1.10 -3.86
C TYR A 46 15.66 0.80 -5.18
N GLU A 47 15.07 1.21 -6.30
CA GLU A 47 15.72 1.10 -7.60
C GLU A 47 16.82 2.16 -7.67
N GLU A 48 18.05 1.79 -8.02
CA GLU A 48 19.13 2.76 -8.22
C GLU A 48 18.85 3.52 -9.53
N GLY A 49 18.37 4.76 -9.42
CA GLY A 49 18.12 5.68 -10.53
C GLY A 49 18.56 7.10 -10.18
N ASP A 50 18.85 7.90 -11.22
CA ASP A 50 19.36 9.28 -11.14
C ASP A 50 18.59 10.12 -10.11
N GLU A 51 19.32 11.03 -9.45
CA GLU A 51 19.06 11.68 -8.14
C GLU A 51 17.66 12.32 -7.89
N ASP A 52 16.74 12.30 -8.85
CA ASP A 52 15.37 12.84 -8.75
C ASP A 52 14.23 11.79 -8.90
N ASP A 53 14.51 10.56 -9.34
CA ASP A 53 13.47 9.57 -9.72
C ASP A 53 13.65 8.17 -9.06
N THR A 54 14.20 8.13 -7.84
CA THR A 54 14.39 6.88 -7.09
C THR A 54 13.05 6.32 -6.55
N GLU A 55 12.29 5.60 -7.38
CA GLU A 55 11.06 4.94 -6.95
C GLU A 55 11.33 3.58 -6.29
N ALA A 56 10.72 3.34 -5.13
CA ALA A 56 10.85 2.06 -4.44
C ALA A 56 9.88 1.01 -4.98
N LEU A 57 10.38 -0.22 -5.17
CA LEU A 57 9.54 -1.39 -5.38
C LEU A 57 8.82 -1.73 -4.06
N THR A 58 7.49 -1.57 -4.04
CA THR A 58 6.64 -1.85 -2.87
C THR A 58 5.78 -3.11 -3.07
N PRO A 59 5.25 -3.73 -2.00
CA PRO A 59 4.32 -4.85 -2.16
C PRO A 59 3.08 -4.50 -3.00
N ALA A 60 2.59 -3.26 -2.93
CA ALA A 60 1.46 -2.81 -3.72
C ALA A 60 1.67 -3.02 -5.22
N HIS A 61 2.90 -2.83 -5.72
CA HIS A 61 3.24 -3.02 -7.14
C HIS A 61 2.95 -4.45 -7.63
N PHE A 62 3.11 -5.45 -6.76
CA PHE A 62 2.79 -6.84 -7.09
C PHE A 62 1.28 -7.12 -7.10
N LEU A 63 0.51 -6.40 -6.29
CA LEU A 63 -0.95 -6.55 -6.21
C LEU A 63 -1.66 -5.86 -7.39
N THR A 64 -1.19 -4.68 -7.78
CA THR A 64 -1.81 -3.88 -8.85
C THR A 64 -1.21 -4.16 -10.23
N GLY A 65 -0.03 -4.78 -10.29
CA GLY A 65 0.71 -5.02 -11.54
C GLY A 65 1.22 -3.74 -12.22
N ARG A 66 1.07 -2.59 -11.55
CA ARG A 66 1.45 -1.26 -12.04
C ARG A 66 1.69 -0.31 -10.87
N LYS A 67 2.42 0.77 -11.12
CA LYS A 67 2.66 1.83 -10.12
C LYS A 67 1.33 2.41 -9.64
N LEU A 68 1.17 2.62 -8.33
CA LEU A 68 -0.06 3.23 -7.78
C LEU A 68 -0.25 4.68 -8.26
N THR A 69 0.86 5.36 -8.57
CA THR A 69 0.91 6.71 -9.16
C THR A 69 0.69 6.71 -10.68
N SER A 70 0.63 5.55 -11.34
CA SER A 70 0.38 5.49 -12.78
C SER A 70 -1.03 5.98 -13.11
N ILE A 71 -1.09 7.12 -13.82
CA ILE A 71 -2.32 7.58 -14.46
C ILE A 71 -2.75 6.47 -15.44
N PRO A 72 -4.02 6.01 -15.41
CA PRO A 72 -4.48 5.00 -16.35
C PRO A 72 -4.37 5.53 -17.78
N THR A 73 -3.47 4.98 -18.60
CA THR A 73 -3.25 5.43 -19.98
C THR A 73 -4.31 4.97 -20.97
N ASN A 74 -5.40 4.33 -20.54
CA ASN A 74 -6.49 3.95 -21.45
C ASN A 74 -7.64 4.97 -21.42
N LEU A 75 -7.42 6.10 -22.10
CA LEU A 75 -8.51 6.91 -22.63
C LEU A 75 -8.70 6.64 -24.14
N ASN A 76 -8.90 5.37 -24.51
CA ASN A 76 -9.56 5.03 -25.78
C ASN A 76 -11.09 5.15 -25.63
N MET A 77 -11.56 6.29 -25.09
CA MET A 77 -12.98 6.62 -25.08
C MET A 77 -13.19 7.99 -25.73
N CYS A 78 -13.56 7.93 -27.01
CA CYS A 78 -14.57 8.78 -27.63
C CYS A 78 -14.26 10.28 -27.71
N VAL A 79 -13.44 10.67 -28.70
CA VAL A 79 -13.78 11.83 -29.53
C VAL A 79 -14.23 11.27 -30.88
N LYS A 80 -15.52 10.95 -30.99
CA LYS A 80 -16.21 11.19 -32.27
C LYS A 80 -16.31 12.71 -32.41
N ASN A 81 -16.20 13.19 -33.66
CA ASN A 81 -16.15 14.57 -34.19
C ASN A 81 -14.74 14.76 -34.80
N GLU A 82 -14.50 14.69 -36.10
CA GLU A 82 -15.33 14.99 -37.29
C GLU A 82 -15.52 13.79 -38.23
#